data_AF-A0AAV7CR20-F1
#
_entry.id   AF-A0AAV7CR20-F1
#
_cell.length_a   1.000
_cell.length_b   1.000
_cell.length_c   1.000
_cell.angle_alpha   90.00
_cell.angle_beta   90.00
_cell.angle_gamma   90.00
#
_symmetry.space_group_name_H-M   'P 1'
#
loop_
_entity.id
_entity.type
_entity.pdbx_description
1 polymer ?
#
loop_
_entity_poly.entity_id
_entity_poly.type
_entity_poly.pdbx_seq_one_letter_code
_entity_poly.pdbx_strand_id
1 'polypeptide(L)'
;MSTCGGSLHSGEIVEQILCILHSKAKICMFSYFRRMIISVGYFGLSLNTPNLHGDPYVNCFLSAIIEVPAYIIAWLLLRNFSRRYSTSSTLFLGGVVLLFIQLVPQHLSILSILLVMLGKFGITSAFSMVYVYTAELYPTVVRNMGVGASSMASRLGSILSPYFVYLGAYDKHLPFVLMGSLTVLVGIFTLFLPETHGMPLPDTIEEMLRVKGFKYKKGFKKGTKLQKQSNGNLKVLSNTAL
;
A
#
# COMPACT_ATOMS: atom_id res chain seq x y z
N MET A 1 -50.60 15.49 17.69
CA MET A 1 -49.37 16.29 17.53
C MET A 1 -48.32 15.72 18.49
N SER A 2 -47.18 15.16 18.10
CA SER A 2 -46.56 15.00 16.79
C SER A 2 -45.59 13.83 16.88
N THR A 3 -45.75 12.87 15.97
CA THR A 3 -44.75 11.85 15.62
C THR A 3 -43.58 12.54 14.92
N CYS A 4 -42.44 12.72 15.59
CA CYS A 4 -41.21 13.20 14.95
C CYS A 4 -39.92 12.86 15.74
N GLY A 5 -39.78 11.62 16.21
CA GLY A 5 -38.56 11.17 16.91
C GLY A 5 -37.66 10.21 16.11
N GLY A 6 -38.15 9.63 15.01
CA GLY A 6 -37.47 8.52 14.31
C GLY A 6 -36.57 8.92 13.14
N SER A 7 -36.74 10.11 12.57
CA SER A 7 -36.06 10.49 11.32
C SER A 7 -34.69 11.14 11.51
N LEU A 8 -34.43 11.72 12.70
CA LEU A 8 -33.17 12.43 12.97
C LEU A 8 -31.99 11.46 13.15
N HIS A 9 -32.24 10.30 13.77
CA HIS A 9 -31.20 9.30 14.04
C HIS A 9 -30.77 8.54 12.78
N SER A 10 -31.70 8.26 11.85
CA SER A 10 -31.36 7.68 10.54
C SER A 10 -30.56 8.65 9.66
N GLY A 11 -30.86 9.96 9.72
CA GLY A 11 -30.11 10.98 8.99
C GLY A 11 -28.66 11.12 9.47
N GLU A 12 -28.43 11.12 10.78
CA GLU A 12 -27.08 11.12 11.37
C GLU A 12 -26.30 9.85 11.04
N ILE A 13 -26.96 8.69 10.99
CA ILE A 13 -26.33 7.42 10.61
C ILE A 13 -25.93 7.45 9.14
N VAL A 14 -26.78 7.96 8.24
CA VAL A 14 -26.44 8.09 6.81
C VAL A 14 -25.31 9.10 6.60
N GLU A 15 -25.33 10.26 7.28
CA GLU A 15 -24.24 11.24 7.27
C GLU A 15 -22.93 10.66 7.80
N GLN A 16 -22.96 9.91 8.92
CA GLN A 16 -21.78 9.24 9.45
C GLN A 16 -21.26 8.15 8.51
N ILE A 17 -22.16 7.33 7.94
CA ILE A 17 -21.78 6.31 6.95
C ILE A 17 -21.17 6.99 5.72
N LEU A 18 -21.77 8.05 5.20
CA LEU A 18 -21.26 8.81 4.05
C LEU A 18 -19.88 9.43 4.35
N CYS A 19 -19.70 10.00 5.54
CA CYS A 19 -18.45 10.61 5.96
C CYS A 19 -17.35 9.57 6.20
N ILE A 20 -17.69 8.38 6.71
CA ILE A 20 -16.80 7.23 6.80
C ILE A 20 -16.46 6.69 5.42
N LEU A 21 -17.45 6.55 4.52
CA LEU A 21 -17.24 6.11 3.14
C LEU A 21 -16.32 7.08 2.40
N HIS A 22 -16.54 8.38 2.56
CA HIS A 22 -15.73 9.44 1.96
C HIS A 22 -14.31 9.48 2.56
N SER A 23 -14.17 9.32 3.88
CA SER A 23 -12.86 9.21 4.54
C SER A 23 -12.08 7.97 4.09
N LYS A 24 -12.74 6.83 3.87
CA LYS A 24 -12.12 5.59 3.38
C LYS A 24 -11.78 5.68 1.90
N ALA A 25 -12.69 6.23 1.08
CA ALA A 25 -12.46 6.48 -0.34
C ALA A 25 -11.26 7.40 -0.57
N LYS A 26 -11.08 8.44 0.25
CA LYS A 26 -9.88 9.29 0.23
C LYS A 26 -8.60 8.48 0.48
N ILE A 27 -8.56 7.65 1.51
CA ILE A 27 -7.39 6.81 1.85
C ILE A 27 -7.11 5.80 0.72
N CYS A 28 -8.14 5.20 0.12
CA CYS A 28 -8.01 4.31 -1.03
C CYS A 28 -7.41 5.06 -2.23
N MET A 29 -7.94 6.25 -2.56
CA MET A 29 -7.41 7.10 -3.63
C MET A 29 -5.93 7.44 -3.43
N PHE A 30 -5.54 7.87 -2.22
CA PHE A 30 -4.12 8.11 -1.90
C PHE A 30 -3.26 6.84 -2.05
N SER A 31 -3.79 5.68 -1.64
CA SER A 31 -3.11 4.39 -1.77
C SER A 31 -2.92 3.98 -3.24
N TYR A 32 -3.93 4.23 -4.10
CA TYR A 32 -3.85 3.99 -5.54
C TYR A 32 -2.86 4.92 -6.23
N PHE A 33 -2.89 6.21 -5.90
CA PHE A 33 -1.95 7.20 -6.44
C PHE A 33 -0.51 6.84 -6.10
N ARG A 34 -0.24 6.50 -4.84
CA ARG A 34 1.08 6.00 -4.42
C ARG A 34 1.51 4.76 -5.19
N ARG A 35 0.63 3.77 -5.35
CA ARG A 35 0.90 2.53 -6.07
C ARG A 35 1.26 2.81 -7.54
N MET A 36 0.57 3.76 -8.18
CA MET A 36 0.86 4.19 -9.54
C MET A 36 2.27 4.77 -9.66
N ILE A 37 2.66 5.70 -8.78
CA ILE A 37 3.98 6.34 -8.84
C ILE A 37 5.11 5.35 -8.55
N ILE A 38 4.96 4.48 -7.56
CA ILE A 38 5.98 3.46 -7.26
C ILE A 38 6.13 2.49 -8.44
N SER A 39 5.03 2.17 -9.13
CA SER A 39 5.06 1.37 -10.36
C SER A 39 5.87 2.07 -11.48
N VAL A 40 5.59 3.35 -11.74
CA VAL A 40 6.38 4.16 -12.69
C VAL A 40 7.86 4.12 -12.31
N GLY A 41 8.18 4.35 -11.04
CA GLY A 41 9.52 4.27 -10.47
C GLY A 41 10.22 2.93 -10.78
N TYR A 42 9.55 1.84 -10.44
CA TYR A 42 10.05 0.49 -10.58
C TYR A 42 10.28 0.10 -12.05
N PHE A 43 9.28 0.29 -12.90
CA PHE A 43 9.37 -0.07 -14.31
C PHE A 43 10.32 0.85 -15.06
N GLY A 44 10.35 2.15 -14.77
CA GLY A 44 11.23 3.07 -15.48
C GLY A 44 12.69 2.83 -15.15
N LEU A 45 13.02 2.50 -13.90
CA LEU A 45 14.38 2.07 -13.52
C LEU A 45 14.74 0.74 -14.15
N SER A 46 13.80 -0.21 -14.20
CA SER A 46 14.03 -1.51 -14.82
C SER A 46 14.27 -1.39 -16.33
N LEU A 47 13.52 -0.51 -17.01
CA LEU A 47 13.71 -0.21 -18.43
C LEU A 47 14.96 0.63 -18.70
N ASN A 48 15.40 1.44 -17.74
CA ASN A 48 16.62 2.25 -17.87
C ASN A 48 17.90 1.49 -17.46
N THR A 49 17.77 0.41 -16.68
CA THR A 49 18.90 -0.44 -16.26
C THR A 49 19.82 -0.87 -17.43
N PRO A 50 19.30 -1.32 -18.58
CA PRO A 50 20.14 -1.70 -19.72
C PRO A 50 20.85 -0.51 -20.39
N ASN A 51 20.33 0.71 -20.23
CA ASN A 51 20.91 1.94 -20.80
C ASN A 51 22.02 2.54 -19.91
N LEU A 52 22.34 1.90 -18.77
CA LEU A 52 23.47 2.29 -17.94
C LEU A 52 24.80 1.96 -18.62
N HIS A 53 25.84 2.71 -18.27
CA HIS A 53 27.21 2.44 -18.74
C HIS A 53 27.63 0.99 -18.38
N GLY A 54 28.32 0.31 -19.29
CA GLY A 54 28.78 -1.07 -19.12
C GLY A 54 28.00 -2.08 -19.96
N ASP A 55 28.13 -3.36 -19.61
CA ASP A 55 27.44 -4.43 -20.30
C ASP A 55 25.97 -4.54 -19.84
N PRO A 56 24.99 -4.51 -20.76
CA PRO A 56 23.57 -4.53 -20.41
C PRO A 56 23.12 -5.85 -19.77
N TYR A 57 23.78 -6.97 -20.07
CA TYR A 57 23.48 -8.27 -19.46
C TYR A 57 23.93 -8.30 -18.00
N VAL A 58 25.13 -7.77 -17.70
CA VAL A 58 25.63 -7.65 -16.33
C VAL A 58 24.75 -6.71 -15.51
N ASN A 59 24.37 -5.57 -16.07
CA ASN A 59 23.49 -4.61 -15.39
C ASN A 59 22.12 -5.22 -15.08
N CYS A 60 21.52 -5.96 -16.02
CA CYS A 60 20.25 -6.65 -15.81
C CYS A 60 20.37 -7.77 -14.76
N PHE A 61 21.46 -8.55 -14.80
CA PHE A 61 21.72 -9.61 -13.83
C PHE A 61 21.86 -9.06 -12.40
N LEU A 62 22.63 -7.98 -12.21
CA LEU A 62 22.73 -7.29 -10.93
C LEU A 62 21.37 -6.75 -10.46
N SER A 63 20.59 -6.20 -11.38
CA SER A 63 19.24 -5.72 -11.15
C SER A 63 18.27 -6.82 -10.67
N ALA A 64 18.43 -8.04 -11.16
CA ALA A 64 17.62 -9.19 -10.74
C ALA A 64 18.09 -9.74 -9.38
N ILE A 65 19.41 -9.83 -9.16
CA ILE A 65 19.97 -10.28 -7.89
C ILE A 65 19.54 -9.37 -6.74
N ILE A 66 19.58 -8.04 -6.93
CA ILE A 66 19.27 -7.07 -5.87
C ILE A 66 17.79 -7.08 -5.45
N GLU A 67 16.89 -7.58 -6.30
CA GLU A 67 15.46 -7.70 -5.96
C GLU A 67 15.23 -8.72 -4.84
N VAL A 68 15.92 -9.87 -4.87
CA VAL A 68 15.79 -10.92 -3.86
C VAL A 68 16.05 -10.41 -2.42
N PRO A 69 17.20 -9.78 -2.11
CA PRO A 69 17.45 -9.23 -0.79
C PRO A 69 16.53 -8.05 -0.47
N ALA A 70 16.05 -7.30 -1.48
CA ALA A 70 15.06 -6.24 -1.26
C ALA A 70 13.74 -6.80 -0.71
N TYR A 71 13.27 -7.93 -1.23
CA TYR A 71 12.08 -8.61 -0.71
C TYR A 71 12.29 -9.14 0.72
N ILE A 72 13.45 -9.74 1.00
CA ILE A 72 13.78 -10.29 2.34
C ILE A 72 13.83 -9.15 3.38
N ILE A 73 14.54 -8.07 3.07
CA ILE A 73 14.65 -6.90 3.95
C ILE A 73 13.28 -6.23 4.12
N ALA A 74 12.49 -6.14 3.06
CA ALA A 74 11.13 -5.60 3.16
C ALA A 74 10.27 -6.41 4.14
N TRP A 75 10.34 -7.74 4.07
CA TRP A 75 9.63 -8.62 4.98
C TRP A 75 10.10 -8.47 6.43
N LEU A 76 11.41 -8.40 6.67
CA LEU A 76 11.98 -8.19 8.00
C LEU A 76 11.57 -6.83 8.60
N LEU A 77 11.63 -5.76 7.79
CA LEU A 77 11.24 -4.43 8.22
C LEU A 77 9.75 -4.35 8.58
N LEU A 78 8.88 -5.01 7.83
CA LEU A 78 7.44 -5.10 8.14
C LEU A 78 7.15 -5.85 9.45
N ARG A 79 8.03 -6.77 9.86
CA ARG A 79 7.87 -7.54 11.09
C ARG A 79 8.33 -6.77 12.34
N ASN A 80 9.39 -5.97 12.21
CA ASN A 80 10.03 -5.31 13.36
C ASN A 80 9.63 -3.83 13.53
N PHE A 81 9.24 -3.13 12.46
CA PHE A 81 8.96 -1.69 12.48
C PHE A 81 7.53 -1.36 12.03
N SER A 82 7.02 -0.21 12.49
CA SER A 82 5.76 0.33 11.97
C SER A 82 5.85 0.53 10.45
N ARG A 83 4.88 -0.05 9.74
CA ARG A 83 4.80 -0.12 8.28
C ARG A 83 4.91 1.22 7.56
N ARG A 84 4.39 2.28 8.20
CA ARG A 84 4.43 3.67 7.68
C ARG A 84 5.85 4.20 7.63
N TYR A 85 6.58 4.15 8.74
CA TYR A 85 7.97 4.61 8.80
C TYR A 85 8.86 3.74 7.93
N SER A 86 8.68 2.42 7.97
CA SER A 86 9.44 1.50 7.12
C SER A 86 9.29 1.84 5.63
N THR A 87 8.05 2.01 5.14
CA THR A 87 7.84 2.29 3.72
C THR A 87 8.27 3.70 3.33
N SER A 88 8.09 4.68 4.22
CA SER A 88 8.55 6.04 3.97
C SER A 88 10.07 6.11 3.92
N SER A 89 10.77 5.48 4.88
CA SER A 89 12.24 5.45 4.92
C SER A 89 12.85 4.79 3.69
N THR A 90 12.29 3.68 3.19
CA THR A 90 12.81 3.03 1.97
C THR A 90 12.55 3.86 0.71
N LEU A 91 11.40 4.54 0.63
CA LEU A 91 11.11 5.48 -0.47
C LEU A 91 11.99 6.73 -0.42
N PHE A 92 12.24 7.29 0.76
CA PHE A 92 13.16 8.39 0.94
C PHE A 92 14.58 7.98 0.58
N LEU A 93 15.06 6.85 1.10
CA LEU A 93 16.39 6.33 0.76
C LEU A 93 16.52 6.10 -0.74
N GLY A 94 15.56 5.41 -1.37
CA GLY A 94 15.58 5.17 -2.80
C GLY A 94 15.52 6.45 -3.64
N GLY A 95 14.61 7.38 -3.29
CA GLY A 95 14.42 8.63 -4.01
C GLY A 95 15.59 9.60 -3.85
N VAL A 96 16.14 9.74 -2.65
CA VAL A 96 17.31 10.60 -2.37
C VAL A 96 18.53 10.07 -3.11
N VAL A 97 18.78 8.76 -3.06
CA VAL A 97 19.90 8.15 -3.79
C VAL A 97 19.79 8.40 -5.30
N LEU A 98 18.58 8.34 -5.87
CA LEU A 98 18.35 8.66 -7.29
C LEU A 98 18.62 10.14 -7.61
N LEU A 99 18.28 11.07 -6.71
CA LEU A 99 18.60 12.50 -6.88
C LEU A 99 20.11 12.76 -6.78
N PHE A 100 20.83 12.02 -5.94
CA PHE A 100 22.28 12.14 -5.81
C PHE A 100 23.06 11.72 -7.07
N ILE A 101 22.44 10.96 -7.98
CA ILE A 101 23.09 10.53 -9.24
C ILE A 101 23.56 11.73 -10.08
N GLN A 102 22.85 12.86 -10.04
CA GLN A 102 23.24 14.05 -10.82
C GLN A 102 24.53 14.72 -10.30
N LEU A 103 24.88 14.51 -9.01
CA LEU A 103 26.11 15.04 -8.41
C LEU A 103 27.32 14.18 -8.78
N VAL A 104 27.12 12.97 -9.33
CA VAL A 104 28.21 12.04 -9.63
C VAL A 104 28.82 12.37 -11.00
N PRO A 105 30.14 12.66 -11.07
CA PRO A 105 30.81 12.91 -12.34
C PRO A 105 30.90 11.63 -13.20
N GLN A 106 30.82 11.79 -14.52
CA GLN A 106 30.69 10.70 -15.49
C GLN A 106 31.87 9.70 -15.52
N HIS A 107 33.01 10.06 -14.92
CA HIS A 107 34.18 9.18 -14.81
C HIS A 107 33.92 7.95 -13.91
N LEU A 108 32.97 8.02 -12.97
CA LEU A 108 32.71 6.95 -12.00
C LEU A 108 31.48 6.12 -12.37
N SER A 109 31.59 5.35 -13.46
CA SER A 109 30.53 4.46 -13.96
C SER A 109 30.06 3.45 -12.91
N ILE A 110 30.99 2.88 -12.14
CA ILE A 110 30.69 1.91 -11.08
C ILE A 110 29.83 2.53 -9.98
N LEU A 111 30.18 3.76 -9.57
CA LEU A 111 29.42 4.47 -8.53
C LEU A 111 27.99 4.74 -9.00
N SER A 112 27.82 5.16 -10.25
CA SER A 112 26.49 5.39 -10.85
C SER A 112 25.64 4.11 -10.85
N ILE A 113 26.22 2.96 -11.20
CA ILE A 113 25.53 1.67 -11.17
C ILE A 113 25.13 1.33 -9.72
N LEU A 114 26.04 1.47 -8.75
CA LEU A 114 25.74 1.20 -7.34
C LEU A 114 24.60 2.07 -6.81
N LEU A 115 24.59 3.36 -7.13
CA LEU A 115 23.50 4.27 -6.74
C LEU A 115 22.17 3.84 -7.38
N VAL A 116 22.16 3.46 -8.65
CA VAL A 116 20.94 2.99 -9.31
C VAL A 116 20.44 1.68 -8.70
N MET A 117 21.34 0.75 -8.37
CA MET A 117 20.97 -0.51 -7.70
C MET A 117 20.42 -0.27 -6.29
N LEU A 118 21.00 0.68 -5.53
CA LEU A 118 20.47 1.11 -4.23
C LEU A 118 19.09 1.79 -4.36
N GLY A 119 18.90 2.63 -5.38
CA GLY A 119 17.61 3.22 -5.70
C GLY A 119 16.56 2.17 -6.03
N LYS A 120 16.92 1.19 -6.87
CA LYS A 120 16.07 0.06 -7.24
C LYS A 120 15.72 -0.78 -6.01
N PHE A 121 16.68 -1.08 -5.16
CA PHE A 121 16.46 -1.77 -3.89
C PHE A 121 15.41 -1.07 -3.00
N GLY A 122 15.53 0.26 -2.85
CA GLY A 122 14.57 1.06 -2.07
C GLY A 122 13.16 1.04 -2.66
N ILE A 123 13.03 1.14 -3.98
CA ILE A 123 11.74 1.13 -4.67
C ILE A 123 11.09 -0.26 -4.66
N THR A 124 11.86 -1.33 -4.92
CA THR A 124 11.38 -2.72 -4.87
C THR A 124 10.90 -3.09 -3.47
N SER A 125 11.67 -2.73 -2.43
CA SER A 125 11.25 -2.98 -1.05
C SER A 125 9.96 -2.23 -0.70
N ALA A 126 9.85 -0.96 -1.10
CA ALA A 126 8.62 -0.18 -0.92
C ALA A 126 7.43 -0.79 -1.67
N PHE A 127 7.60 -1.24 -2.92
CA PHE A 127 6.55 -1.85 -3.73
C PHE A 127 5.93 -3.08 -3.06
N SER A 128 6.77 -3.92 -2.45
CA SER A 128 6.36 -5.09 -1.67
C SER A 128 5.57 -4.71 -0.42
N MET A 129 6.08 -3.74 0.34
CA MET A 129 5.38 -3.24 1.53
C MET A 129 4.02 -2.64 1.21
N VAL A 130 3.93 -1.89 0.11
CA VAL A 130 2.66 -1.32 -0.39
C VAL A 130 1.64 -2.42 -0.65
N TYR A 131 2.07 -3.50 -1.30
CA TYR A 131 1.19 -4.59 -1.66
C TYR A 131 0.59 -5.25 -0.40
N VAL A 132 1.44 -5.63 0.55
CA VAL A 132 1.01 -6.21 1.84
C VAL A 132 0.11 -5.23 2.59
N TYR A 133 0.46 -3.94 2.57
CA TYR A 133 -0.32 -2.90 3.22
C TYR A 133 -1.74 -2.76 2.65
N THR A 134 -1.87 -2.75 1.32
CA THR A 134 -3.20 -2.74 0.68
C THR A 134 -4.02 -3.96 1.07
N ALA A 135 -3.36 -5.12 1.16
CA ALA A 135 -4.02 -6.37 1.51
C ALA A 135 -4.60 -6.40 2.94
N GLU A 136 -4.05 -5.62 3.86
CA GLU A 136 -4.52 -5.51 5.24
C GLU A 136 -5.50 -4.38 5.49
N LEU A 137 -5.44 -3.33 4.65
CA LEU A 137 -6.34 -2.20 4.76
C LEU A 137 -7.78 -2.55 4.35
N TYR A 138 -7.93 -3.49 3.39
CA TYR A 138 -9.23 -3.90 2.87
C TYR A 138 -9.75 -5.15 3.62
N PRO A 139 -11.03 -5.16 4.06
CA PRO A 139 -11.62 -6.34 4.67
C PRO A 139 -11.74 -7.47 3.63
N THR A 140 -11.71 -8.72 4.09
CA THR A 140 -11.65 -9.94 3.27
C THR A 140 -12.65 -9.95 2.12
N VAL A 141 -13.86 -9.43 2.34
CA VAL A 141 -14.94 -9.35 1.34
C VAL A 141 -14.63 -8.45 0.13
N VAL A 142 -13.87 -7.37 0.30
CA VAL A 142 -13.52 -6.44 -0.80
C VAL A 142 -12.02 -6.36 -1.09
N ARG A 143 -11.20 -7.14 -0.36
CA ARG A 143 -9.75 -7.19 -0.53
C ARG A 143 -9.33 -7.52 -1.95
N ASN A 144 -9.94 -8.51 -2.58
CA ASN A 144 -9.61 -8.89 -3.96
C ASN A 144 -9.91 -7.75 -4.95
N MET A 145 -11.04 -7.04 -4.77
CA MET A 145 -11.37 -5.87 -5.59
C MET A 145 -10.39 -4.72 -5.35
N GLY A 146 -10.07 -4.43 -4.09
CA GLY A 146 -9.13 -3.36 -3.72
C GLY A 146 -7.71 -3.59 -4.27
N VAL A 147 -7.21 -4.82 -4.12
CA VAL A 147 -5.92 -5.23 -4.69
C VAL A 147 -5.97 -5.21 -6.21
N GLY A 148 -7.03 -5.72 -6.83
CA GLY A 148 -7.24 -5.67 -8.28
C GLY A 148 -7.23 -4.24 -8.85
N ALA A 149 -7.96 -3.32 -8.24
CA ALA A 149 -7.95 -1.91 -8.59
C ALA A 149 -6.56 -1.27 -8.44
N SER A 150 -5.81 -1.64 -7.39
CA SER A 150 -4.44 -1.16 -7.22
C SER A 150 -3.50 -1.70 -8.30
N SER A 151 -3.70 -2.93 -8.75
CA SER A 151 -2.95 -3.52 -9.84
C SER A 151 -3.25 -2.82 -11.16
N MET A 152 -4.52 -2.44 -11.42
CA MET A 152 -4.86 -1.61 -12.58
C MET A 152 -4.13 -0.25 -12.53
N ALA A 153 -4.11 0.43 -11.39
CA ALA A 153 -3.35 1.67 -11.22
C ALA A 153 -1.84 1.47 -11.43
N SER A 154 -1.28 0.34 -10.98
CA SER A 154 0.11 -0.03 -11.25
C SER A 154 0.36 -0.20 -12.74
N ARG A 155 -0.57 -0.83 -13.49
CA ARG A 155 -0.46 -1.02 -14.94
C ARG A 155 -0.49 0.30 -15.69
N LEU A 156 -1.30 1.27 -15.26
CA LEU A 156 -1.23 2.64 -15.80
C LEU A 156 0.17 3.25 -15.60
N GLY A 157 0.77 3.05 -14.43
CA GLY A 157 2.16 3.43 -14.18
C GLY A 157 3.16 2.74 -15.11
N SER A 158 2.98 1.45 -15.41
CA SER A 158 3.83 0.73 -16.37
C SER A 158 3.70 1.26 -17.80
N ILE A 159 2.51 1.71 -18.20
CA ILE A 159 2.28 2.34 -19.51
C ILE A 159 2.95 3.71 -19.59
N LEU A 160 2.98 4.46 -18.49
CA LEU A 160 3.66 5.76 -18.41
C LEU A 160 5.20 5.63 -18.32
N SER A 161 5.71 4.54 -17.76
CA SER A 161 7.13 4.25 -17.58
C SER A 161 8.03 4.53 -18.81
N PRO A 162 7.76 3.99 -20.01
CA PRO A 162 8.61 4.25 -21.18
C PRO A 162 8.67 5.72 -21.59
N TYR A 163 7.64 6.53 -21.29
CA TYR A 163 7.69 7.97 -21.57
C TYR A 163 8.76 8.67 -20.73
N PHE A 164 8.92 8.29 -19.46
CA PHE A 164 10.00 8.82 -18.62
C PHE A 164 11.37 8.42 -19.15
N VAL A 165 11.54 7.17 -19.60
CA VAL A 165 12.81 6.71 -20.20
C VAL A 165 13.10 7.44 -21.51
N TYR A 166 12.08 7.71 -22.33
CA TYR A 166 12.22 8.46 -23.57
C TYR A 166 12.70 9.90 -23.34
N LEU A 167 12.28 10.55 -22.25
CA LEU A 167 12.83 11.86 -21.85
C LEU A 167 14.34 11.79 -21.57
N GLY A 168 14.86 10.62 -21.20
CA GLY A 168 16.29 10.35 -21.03
C GLY A 168 17.11 10.44 -22.32
N ALA A 169 16.47 10.41 -23.49
CA ALA A 169 17.14 10.60 -24.77
C ALA A 169 17.60 12.06 -24.98
N TYR A 170 16.96 13.02 -24.32
CA TYR A 170 17.40 14.42 -24.31
C TYR A 170 18.53 14.62 -23.29
N ASP A 171 18.30 14.16 -22.06
CA ASP A 171 19.27 14.26 -20.97
C ASP A 171 19.25 13.00 -20.12
N LYS A 172 20.41 12.34 -19.99
CA LYS A 172 20.53 11.07 -19.26
C LYS A 172 20.19 11.17 -17.77
N HIS A 173 20.31 12.36 -17.18
CA HIS A 173 20.03 12.61 -15.75
C HIS A 173 18.56 12.91 -15.48
N LEU A 174 17.83 13.41 -16.48
CA LEU A 174 16.44 13.86 -16.38
C LEU A 174 15.46 12.77 -15.90
N PRO A 175 15.49 11.52 -16.42
CA PRO A 175 14.60 10.47 -15.92
C PRO A 175 14.86 10.14 -14.44
N PHE A 176 16.12 10.11 -14.02
CA PHE A 176 16.47 9.83 -12.62
C PHE A 176 15.99 10.93 -11.68
N VAL A 177 16.12 12.20 -12.08
CA VAL A 177 15.65 13.34 -11.28
C VAL A 177 14.13 13.30 -11.13
N LEU A 178 13.38 13.12 -12.23
CA LEU A 178 11.92 13.06 -12.20
C LEU A 178 11.42 11.89 -11.34
N MET A 179 11.99 10.70 -11.53
CA MET A 179 11.60 9.51 -10.80
C MET A 179 12.00 9.61 -9.32
N GLY A 180 13.17 10.16 -9.02
CA GLY A 180 13.63 10.44 -7.66
C GLY A 180 12.72 11.43 -6.95
N SER A 181 12.41 12.58 -7.57
CA SER A 181 11.53 13.60 -6.97
C SER A 181 10.12 13.08 -6.74
N LEU A 182 9.56 12.33 -7.69
CA LEU A 182 8.24 11.69 -7.53
C LEU A 182 8.26 10.67 -6.39
N THR A 183 9.33 9.88 -6.26
CA THR A 183 9.47 8.89 -5.19
C THR A 183 9.58 9.55 -3.81
N VAL A 184 10.35 10.63 -3.69
CA VAL A 184 10.47 11.41 -2.43
C VAL A 184 9.14 12.05 -2.06
N LEU A 185 8.45 12.68 -3.03
CA LEU A 185 7.13 13.26 -2.83
C LEU A 185 6.15 12.21 -2.30
N VAL A 186 6.15 11.01 -2.88
CA VAL A 186 5.33 9.90 -2.40
C VAL A 186 5.76 9.40 -1.01
N GLY A 187 7.05 9.41 -0.70
CA GLY A 187 7.56 9.14 0.65
C GLY A 187 6.98 10.10 1.70
N ILE A 188 6.90 11.39 1.36
CA ILE A 188 6.27 12.44 2.19
C ILE A 188 4.76 12.21 2.31
N PHE A 189 4.06 11.97 1.18
CA PHE A 189 2.63 11.68 1.20
C PHE A 189 2.29 10.42 2.01
N THR A 190 3.19 9.43 2.02
CA THR A 190 3.05 8.22 2.84
C THR A 190 3.12 8.54 4.34
N LEU A 191 3.89 9.56 4.73
CA LEU A 191 3.86 10.06 6.11
C LEU A 191 2.53 10.75 6.42
N PHE A 192 1.85 11.40 5.48
CA PHE A 192 0.54 12.00 5.79
C PHE A 192 -0.60 11.00 6.03
N LEU A 193 -0.39 9.71 5.71
CA LEU A 193 -1.41 8.68 5.95
C LEU A 193 -1.53 8.33 7.45
N PRO A 194 -2.76 8.23 7.99
CA PRO A 194 -2.98 7.79 9.37
C PRO A 194 -2.47 6.36 9.57
N GLU A 195 -1.81 6.15 10.70
CA GLU A 195 -1.12 4.91 11.02
C GLU A 195 -2.10 3.76 11.28
N THR A 196 -1.76 2.58 10.76
CA THR A 196 -2.56 1.35 10.74
C THR A 196 -1.95 0.26 11.63
N HIS A 197 -0.81 0.56 12.27
CA HIS A 197 -0.04 -0.40 13.03
C HIS A 197 -0.75 -0.72 14.37
N GLY A 198 -1.03 -2.00 14.61
CA GLY A 198 -1.57 -2.50 15.88
C GLY A 198 -3.09 -2.42 16.03
N MET A 199 -3.84 -2.01 15.01
CA MET A 199 -5.31 -2.15 15.03
C MET A 199 -5.71 -3.55 14.55
N PRO A 200 -6.56 -4.29 15.29
CA PRO A 200 -7.09 -5.56 14.81
C PRO A 200 -7.80 -5.31 13.47
N LEU A 201 -7.55 -6.18 12.48
CA LEU A 201 -8.29 -6.14 11.22
C LEU A 201 -9.78 -6.28 11.58
N PRO A 202 -10.63 -5.30 11.25
CA PRO A 202 -12.06 -5.44 11.44
C PRO A 202 -12.52 -6.50 10.42
N ASP A 203 -12.81 -7.70 10.93
CA ASP A 203 -13.20 -8.86 10.12
C ASP A 203 -14.58 -8.66 9.44
N THR A 204 -15.31 -7.63 9.87
CA THR A 204 -16.60 -7.21 9.32
C THR A 204 -16.71 -5.68 9.24
N ILE A 205 -17.52 -5.19 8.29
CA ILE A 205 -17.81 -3.75 8.14
C ILE A 205 -18.32 -3.14 9.46
N GLU A 206 -19.03 -3.94 10.27
CA GLU A 206 -19.54 -3.56 11.59
C GLU A 206 -18.44 -3.33 12.65
N GLU A 207 -17.30 -4.02 12.57
CA GLU A 207 -16.17 -3.78 13.48
C GLU A 207 -15.33 -2.56 13.09
N MET A 208 -15.32 -2.17 11.80
CA MET A 208 -14.75 -0.87 11.36
C MET A 208 -15.47 0.32 12.01
N LEU A 209 -16.74 0.15 12.37
CA LEU A 209 -17.55 1.19 13.03
C LEU A 209 -17.18 1.36 14.52
N ARG A 210 -16.61 0.34 15.17
CA ARG A 210 -16.31 0.35 16.61
C ARG A 210 -15.00 1.04 17.01
N VAL A 211 -14.01 1.04 16.12
CA VAL A 211 -12.64 1.52 16.45
C VAL A 211 -12.55 3.05 16.48
N LYS A 212 -13.50 3.77 15.86
CA LYS A 212 -13.54 5.24 15.85
C LYS A 212 -14.41 5.83 16.98
N GLY A 213 -14.17 5.41 18.23
CA GLY A 213 -14.43 6.20 19.45
C GLY A 213 -15.81 6.82 19.70
N PHE A 214 -16.85 6.56 18.93
CA PHE A 214 -18.21 6.96 19.29
C PHE A 214 -18.72 5.95 20.32
N LYS A 215 -19.06 6.45 21.52
CA LYS A 215 -19.71 5.68 22.59
C LYS A 215 -20.95 4.98 22.01
N TYR A 216 -20.78 3.73 21.60
CA TYR A 216 -21.88 2.83 21.36
C TYR A 216 -22.53 2.56 22.72
N LYS A 217 -23.65 3.20 23.01
CA LYS A 217 -24.47 2.86 24.18
C LYS A 217 -24.92 1.41 23.97
N LYS A 218 -24.31 0.49 24.71
CA LYS A 218 -24.62 -0.95 24.70
C LYS A 218 -26.14 -1.15 24.76
N GLY A 219 -26.69 -1.62 23.65
CA GLY A 219 -28.08 -2.05 23.54
C GLY A 219 -28.21 -3.31 22.69
N PHE A 220 -27.29 -4.27 22.82
CA PHE A 220 -27.39 -5.55 22.12
C PHE A 220 -27.31 -6.74 23.09
N LYS A 221 -28.41 -6.99 23.80
CA LYS A 221 -28.81 -8.35 24.21
C LYS A 221 -29.71 -8.89 23.10
N LYS A 222 -29.15 -9.65 22.15
CA LYS A 222 -29.80 -10.76 21.42
C LYS A 222 -28.91 -11.21 20.26
N GLY A 223 -28.17 -12.30 20.47
CA GLY A 223 -27.42 -12.97 19.42
C GLY A 223 -26.89 -14.32 19.86
N THR A 224 -26.55 -14.47 21.14
CA THR A 224 -25.97 -15.71 21.69
C THR A 224 -26.99 -16.77 22.13
N LYS A 225 -28.30 -16.57 21.91
CA LYS A 225 -29.33 -17.57 22.25
C LYS A 225 -29.70 -18.53 21.11
N LEU A 226 -29.52 -18.16 19.84
CA LEU A 226 -29.94 -19.02 18.72
C LEU A 226 -28.97 -20.19 18.45
N GLN A 227 -27.66 -20.02 18.65
CA GLN A 227 -26.71 -21.14 18.50
C GLN A 227 -26.68 -22.11 19.69
N LYS A 228 -26.95 -21.64 20.93
CA LYS A 228 -26.96 -22.52 22.10
C LYS A 228 -28.25 -23.34 22.23
N GLN A 229 -29.37 -22.86 21.67
CA GLN A 229 -30.66 -23.56 21.70
C GLN A 229 -30.76 -24.64 20.61
N SER A 230 -30.17 -24.42 19.43
CA SER A 230 -30.05 -25.46 18.39
C SER A 230 -29.11 -26.60 18.82
N ASN A 231 -27.97 -26.28 19.46
CA ASN A 231 -27.01 -27.30 19.91
C ASN A 231 -27.46 -28.04 21.20
N GLY A 232 -28.37 -27.43 21.97
CA GLY A 232 -29.03 -28.08 23.12
C GLY A 232 -30.13 -29.06 22.68
N ASN A 233 -30.96 -28.67 21.72
CA ASN A 233 -32.04 -29.52 21.22
C ASN A 233 -31.53 -30.74 20.44
N LEU A 234 -30.39 -30.64 19.77
CA LEU A 234 -29.77 -31.78 19.08
C LEU A 234 -29.22 -32.85 20.06
N LYS A 235 -28.78 -32.46 21.26
CA LYS A 235 -28.32 -33.40 22.30
C LYS A 235 -29.47 -34.08 23.04
N VAL A 236 -30.63 -33.43 23.18
CA VAL A 236 -31.81 -34.03 23.82
C VAL A 236 -32.46 -35.07 22.90
N LEU A 237 -32.49 -34.83 21.58
CA LEU A 237 -33.04 -35.79 20.62
C LEU A 237 -32.16 -37.04 20.45
N SER A 238 -30.84 -36.94 20.63
CA SER A 238 -29.93 -38.11 20.58
C SER A 238 -30.05 -39.03 21.80
N ASN A 239 -30.49 -38.52 22.95
CA ASN A 239 -30.60 -39.31 24.19
C ASN A 239 -31.99 -39.94 24.41
N THR A 240 -32.96 -39.63 23.55
CA THR A 240 -34.35 -40.13 23.66
C THR A 240 -34.69 -41.16 22.56
N ALA A 241 -33.69 -41.56 21.75
CA ALA A 241 -33.83 -42.54 20.66
C ALA A 241 -33.08 -43.86 20.94
N LEU A 242 -32.98 -44.23 22.22
CA LEU A 242 -32.54 -45.55 22.71
C LEU A 242 -33.65 -46.18 23.54
#